data_AF-A0A0R6CZK4-F1
#
_entry.id   AF-A0A0R6CZK4-F1
#
_cell.length_a   1.000
_cell.length_b   1.000
_cell.length_c   1.000
_cell.angle_alpha   90.00
_cell.angle_beta   90.00
_cell.angle_gamma   90.00
#
_symmetry.space_group_name_H-M   'P 1'
#
loop_
_entity.id
_entity.type
_entity.pdbx_description
1 polymer ?
#
loop_
_entity_poly.entity_id
_entity_poly.type
_entity_poly.pdbx_seq_one_letter_code
_entity_poly.pdbx_strand_id
1 'polypeptide(L)'
;TRNTMTGSILAMHQNPHQLQKLRENPSLIPSMVSETIRWQTPLSNMRRTATRDFALGGKLIRKGDKVLIWYASGNRDEEAIENPEAYIIDRERPRNHLSFGFGIHRC
;
A
#
# COMPACT_ATOMS: atom_id res chain seq x y z
N THR A 1 2.65 -7.44 -9.82
CA THR A 1 1.67 -8.21 -10.61
C THR A 1 1.45 -9.63 -10.09
N ARG A 2 2.42 -10.56 -10.18
CA ARG A 2 2.26 -11.96 -9.71
C ARG A 2 1.67 -12.05 -8.29
N ASN A 3 2.34 -11.45 -7.31
CA ASN A 3 1.90 -11.52 -5.91
C ASN A 3 0.56 -10.80 -5.68
N THR A 4 0.23 -9.80 -6.50
CA THR A 4 -1.08 -9.12 -6.44
C THR A 4 -2.21 -10.04 -6.91
N MET A 5 -1.98 -10.86 -7.95
CA MET A 5 -2.96 -11.86 -8.40
C MET A 5 -3.20 -12.94 -7.34
N THR A 6 -2.16 -13.39 -6.65
CA THR A 6 -2.33 -14.30 -5.49
C THR A 6 -3.06 -13.60 -4.35
N GLY A 7 -2.66 -12.36 -4.04
CA GLY A 7 -3.25 -11.55 -2.98
C GLY A 7 -4.74 -11.25 -3.17
N SER A 8 -5.20 -11.05 -4.41
CA SER A 8 -6.64 -10.81 -4.66
C SER A 8 -7.48 -12.02 -4.29
N ILE A 9 -7.04 -13.23 -4.64
CA ILE A 9 -7.74 -14.48 -4.29
C ILE A 9 -7.76 -14.66 -2.77
N LEU A 10 -6.61 -14.47 -2.12
CA LEU A 10 -6.50 -14.60 -0.65
C LEU A 10 -7.39 -13.59 0.07
N ALA A 11 -7.31 -12.30 -0.30
CA ALA A 11 -8.06 -11.24 0.35
C ALA A 11 -9.57 -11.43 0.18
N MET A 12 -10.02 -11.82 -1.00
CA MET A 12 -11.43 -12.13 -1.25
C MET A 12 -11.91 -13.37 -0.49
N HIS A 13 -11.07 -14.40 -0.39
CA HIS A 13 -11.38 -15.59 0.40
C HIS A 13 -11.54 -15.27 1.90
N GLN A 14 -10.68 -14.41 2.44
CA GLN A 14 -10.74 -13.96 3.83
C GLN A 14 -11.87 -12.96 4.09
N ASN A 15 -12.39 -12.30 3.04
CA ASN A 15 -13.43 -11.28 3.12
C ASN A 15 -14.60 -11.61 2.17
N PRO A 16 -15.36 -12.69 2.42
CA PRO A 16 -16.41 -13.16 1.50
C PRO A 16 -17.51 -12.12 1.24
N HIS A 17 -17.76 -11.22 2.19
CA HIS A 17 -18.70 -10.11 2.03
C HIS A 17 -18.23 -9.09 0.98
N GLN A 18 -16.92 -8.83 0.86
CA GLN A 18 -16.36 -7.99 -0.20
C GLN A 18 -16.48 -8.68 -1.56
N LEU A 19 -16.27 -10.00 -1.61
CA LEU A 19 -16.47 -10.78 -2.84
C LEU A 19 -17.94 -10.74 -3.29
N GLN A 20 -18.88 -10.87 -2.36
CA GLN A 20 -20.31 -10.73 -2.64
C GLN A 20 -20.62 -9.32 -3.20
N LYS A 21 -20.14 -8.26 -2.53
CA LYS A 21 -20.29 -6.88 -2.98
C LYS A 21 -19.76 -6.69 -4.42
N LEU A 22 -18.60 -7.28 -4.74
CA LEU A 22 -18.04 -7.24 -6.08
C LEU A 22 -18.89 -7.99 -7.12
N ARG A 23 -19.47 -9.12 -6.75
CA ARG A 23 -20.38 -9.89 -7.63
C ARG A 23 -21.67 -9.13 -7.93
N GLU A 24 -22.22 -8.46 -6.92
CA GLU A 24 -23.42 -7.62 -7.05
C GLU A 24 -23.13 -6.34 -7.84
N ASN A 25 -21.91 -5.80 -7.72
CA ASN A 25 -21.49 -4.61 -8.45
C ASN A 25 -20.08 -4.73 -9.05
N PRO A 26 -19.96 -5.29 -10.26
CA PRO A 26 -18.68 -5.41 -10.97
C PRO A 26 -18.00 -4.07 -11.31
N SER A 27 -18.71 -2.95 -11.24
CA SER A 27 -18.09 -1.62 -11.45
C SER A 27 -17.04 -1.28 -10.38
N LEU A 28 -17.01 -2.01 -9.26
CA LEU A 28 -16.02 -1.86 -8.19
C LEU A 28 -14.64 -2.44 -8.54
N ILE A 29 -14.48 -3.18 -9.66
CA ILE A 29 -13.20 -3.81 -10.04
C ILE A 29 -12.01 -2.83 -10.02
N PRO A 30 -12.07 -1.61 -10.60
CA PRO A 30 -10.93 -0.68 -10.57
C PRO A 30 -10.52 -0.26 -9.15
N SER A 31 -11.50 -0.08 -8.27
CA SER A 31 -11.28 0.25 -6.86
C SER A 31 -10.68 -0.94 -6.11
N MET A 32 -11.27 -2.13 -6.29
CA MET A 32 -10.79 -3.40 -5.74
C MET A 32 -9.34 -3.72 -6.14
N VAL A 33 -8.96 -3.46 -7.39
CA VAL A 33 -7.57 -3.66 -7.85
C VAL A 33 -6.61 -2.75 -7.08
N SER A 34 -6.96 -1.47 -6.92
CA SER A 34 -6.15 -0.51 -6.18
C SER A 34 -6.04 -0.91 -4.69
N GLU A 35 -7.16 -1.33 -4.09
CA GLU A 35 -7.18 -1.82 -2.71
C GLU A 35 -6.33 -3.09 -2.53
N THR A 36 -6.39 -4.03 -3.48
CA THR A 36 -5.56 -5.24 -3.44
C THR A 36 -4.07 -4.90 -3.49
N ILE A 37 -3.69 -3.93 -4.32
CA ILE A 37 -2.31 -3.47 -4.42
C ILE A 37 -1.84 -2.83 -3.11
N ARG A 38 -2.68 -2.03 -2.44
CA ARG A 38 -2.42 -1.49 -1.10
C ARG A 38 -2.31 -2.61 -0.07
N TRP A 39 -3.31 -3.47 0.01
CA TRP A 39 -3.41 -4.50 1.04
C TRP A 39 -2.25 -5.50 0.95
N GLN A 40 -1.95 -5.98 -0.26
CA GLN A 40 -0.86 -6.93 -0.52
C GLN A 40 0.54 -6.32 -0.37
N THR A 41 0.69 -5.02 -0.69
CA THR A 41 1.98 -4.32 -0.80
C THR A 41 3.11 -5.20 -1.41
N PRO A 42 3.07 -5.50 -2.72
CA PRO A 42 3.93 -6.53 -3.31
C PRO A 42 5.44 -6.34 -3.14
N LEU A 43 5.89 -5.10 -2.94
CA LEU A 43 7.25 -4.73 -2.55
C LEU A 43 7.16 -4.04 -1.19
N SER A 44 7.59 -4.72 -0.13
CA SER A 44 7.39 -4.23 1.25
C SER A 44 8.18 -2.96 1.56
N ASN A 45 9.32 -2.76 0.89
CA ASN A 45 10.16 -1.58 1.07
C ASN A 45 10.97 -1.24 -0.18
N MET A 46 11.52 -0.04 -0.16
CA MET A 46 12.63 0.39 -1.00
C MET A 46 13.69 1.09 -0.14
N ARG A 47 14.93 1.08 -0.60
CA ARG A 47 16.05 1.72 0.10
C ARG A 47 16.50 3.00 -0.58
N ARG A 48 17.00 3.95 0.22
CA ARG A 48 17.74 5.15 -0.20
C ARG A 48 19.06 5.27 0.58
N THR A 49 19.96 6.10 0.09
CA THR A 49 21.19 6.48 0.80
C THR A 49 21.16 7.98 1.02
N ALA A 50 21.33 8.43 2.26
CA ALA A 50 21.36 9.85 2.59
C ALA A 50 22.60 10.53 1.96
N THR A 51 22.40 11.58 1.17
CA THR A 51 23.49 12.31 0.50
C THR A 51 24.11 13.40 1.38
N ARG A 52 23.41 13.78 2.44
CA ARG A 52 23.80 14.76 3.46
C ARG A 52 23.08 14.43 4.78
N ASP A 53 23.57 15.01 5.87
CA ASP A 53 22.87 14.98 7.15
C ASP A 53 21.48 15.66 7.01
N PHE A 54 20.45 15.04 7.58
CA PHE A 54 19.09 15.60 7.61
C PHE A 54 18.28 15.09 8.81
N ALA A 55 17.39 15.92 9.33
CA ALA A 55 16.49 15.55 10.42
C ALA A 55 15.14 15.07 9.88
N LEU A 56 14.63 13.97 10.42
CA LEU A 56 13.30 13.42 10.12
C LEU A 56 12.73 12.75 11.37
N GLY A 57 11.46 13.04 11.71
CA GLY A 57 10.81 12.44 12.87
C GLY A 57 11.56 12.64 14.20
N GLY A 58 12.22 13.80 14.36
CA GLY A 58 13.05 14.08 15.54
C GLY A 58 14.38 13.30 15.61
N LYS A 59 14.76 12.57 14.56
CA LYS A 59 16.03 11.83 14.47
C LYS A 59 16.95 12.45 13.42
N LEU A 60 18.24 12.47 13.70
CA LEU A 60 19.28 12.89 12.75
C LEU A 60 19.76 11.68 11.96
N ILE A 61 19.52 11.70 10.65
CA ILE A 61 20.05 10.74 9.68
C ILE A 61 21.33 11.33 9.10
N ARG A 62 22.43 10.58 9.14
CA ARG A 62 23.76 11.03 8.71
C ARG A 62 23.98 10.79 7.23
N LYS A 63 24.83 11.60 6.61
CA LYS A 63 25.36 11.33 5.27
C LYS A 63 25.94 9.92 5.19
N GLY A 64 25.51 9.16 4.20
CA GLY A 64 25.91 7.77 3.97
C GLY A 64 24.98 6.73 4.59
N ASP A 65 24.08 7.11 5.50
CA ASP A 65 23.14 6.17 6.10
C ASP A 65 22.21 5.57 5.04
N LYS A 66 21.94 4.27 5.20
CA LYS A 66 20.93 3.56 4.43
C LYS A 66 19.58 3.77 5.12
N VAL A 67 18.62 4.31 4.38
CA VAL A 67 17.26 4.57 4.85
C VAL A 67 16.31 3.62 4.15
N LEU A 68 15.65 2.75 4.91
CA LEU A 68 14.57 1.90 4.41
C LEU A 68 13.24 2.61 4.54
N ILE A 69 12.49 2.66 3.45
CA ILE A 69 11.12 3.18 3.41
C ILE A 69 10.20 1.97 3.35
N TRP A 70 9.54 1.67 4.46
CA TRP A 70 8.64 0.53 4.60
C TRP A 70 7.24 0.85 4.09
N TYR A 71 7.00 0.69 2.78
CA TYR A 71 5.67 0.85 2.20
C TYR A 71 4.62 -0.04 2.86
N ALA A 72 4.99 -1.24 3.29
CA ALA A 72 4.07 -2.14 3.99
C ALA A 72 3.55 -1.52 5.30
N SER A 73 4.40 -0.79 6.03
CA SER A 73 4.01 -0.06 7.24
C SER A 73 3.19 1.19 6.88
N GLY A 74 3.61 1.99 5.91
CA GLY A 74 2.86 3.19 5.52
C GLY A 74 1.49 2.89 4.90
N ASN A 75 1.33 1.75 4.22
CA ASN A 75 0.02 1.28 3.76
C ASN A 75 -0.89 0.77 4.90
N ARG A 76 -0.37 0.72 6.14
CA ARG A 76 -1.08 0.43 7.39
C ARG A 76 -1.15 1.62 8.35
N ASP A 77 -0.75 2.80 7.90
CA ASP A 77 -0.75 4.01 8.71
C ASP A 77 -2.19 4.55 8.86
N GLU A 78 -2.69 4.53 10.10
CA GLU A 78 -4.04 4.97 10.45
C GLU A 78 -4.22 6.50 10.42
N GLU A 79 -3.14 7.28 10.46
CA GLU A 79 -3.21 8.73 10.27
C GLU A 79 -3.56 9.08 8.80
N ALA A 80 -3.23 8.20 7.86
CA ALA A 80 -3.41 8.42 6.42
C ALA A 80 -4.55 7.60 5.81
N ILE A 81 -4.82 6.40 6.34
CA ILE A 81 -5.78 5.44 5.80
C ILE A 81 -6.65 4.92 6.93
N GLU A 82 -7.94 5.25 6.90
CA GLU A 82 -8.91 4.75 7.87
C GLU A 82 -9.04 3.21 7.82
N ASN A 83 -9.10 2.55 8.98
CA ASN A 83 -9.24 1.09 9.10
C ASN A 83 -8.28 0.34 8.16
N PRO A 84 -6.97 0.57 8.24
CA PRO A 84 -6.06 0.21 7.15
C PRO A 84 -5.77 -1.29 7.06
N GLU A 85 -6.00 -2.04 8.14
CA GLU A 85 -5.89 -3.50 8.13
C GLU A 85 -7.04 -4.18 7.38
N ALA A 86 -8.21 -3.53 7.33
CA ALA A 86 -9.38 -4.06 6.64
C ALA A 86 -9.19 -4.02 5.11
N TYR A 87 -9.67 -5.07 4.44
CA TYR A 87 -9.76 -5.11 2.98
C TYR A 87 -11.12 -4.57 2.54
N ILE A 88 -11.15 -3.34 2.03
CA ILE A 88 -12.39 -2.61 1.70
C ILE A 88 -12.34 -2.19 0.23
N ILE A 89 -13.12 -2.85 -0.63
CA ILE A 89 -12.99 -2.66 -2.09
C ILE A 89 -13.64 -1.38 -2.60
N ASP A 90 -14.43 -0.72 -1.77
CA ASP A 90 -15.19 0.49 -2.06
C ASP A 90 -14.71 1.70 -1.23
N ARG A 91 -13.43 1.71 -0.84
CA ARG A 91 -12.80 2.91 -0.26
C ARG A 91 -12.99 4.12 -1.18
N GLU A 92 -13.26 5.27 -0.59
CA GLU A 92 -13.44 6.53 -1.33
C GLU A 92 -12.19 6.91 -2.14
N ARG A 93 -11.00 6.71 -1.56
CA ARG A 93 -9.70 7.08 -2.17
C ARG A 93 -8.78 5.85 -2.32
N PRO A 94 -9.14 4.85 -3.14
CA PRO A 94 -8.48 3.54 -3.15
C PRO A 94 -7.07 3.58 -3.76
N ARG A 95 -6.72 4.67 -4.47
CA ARG A 95 -5.37 4.92 -5.03
C ARG A 95 -4.42 5.63 -4.07
N ASN A 96 -4.89 6.03 -2.89
CA ASN A 96 -4.05 6.67 -1.87
C ASN A 96 -3.23 5.61 -1.12
N HIS A 97 -2.19 5.09 -1.78
CA HIS A 97 -1.30 4.05 -1.23
C HIS A 97 0.13 4.15 -1.77
N LEU A 98 1.09 3.57 -1.07
CA LEU A 98 2.52 3.66 -1.37
C LEU A 98 3.07 2.50 -2.21
N SER A 99 2.25 1.50 -2.59
CA SER A 99 2.74 0.25 -3.23
C SER A 99 3.45 0.45 -4.58
N PHE A 100 3.28 1.59 -5.25
CA PHE A 100 4.01 1.97 -6.47
C PHE A 100 5.11 3.00 -6.22
N GLY A 101 5.37 3.36 -4.97
CA GLY A 101 6.19 4.50 -4.59
C GLY A 101 5.57 5.84 -4.99
N PHE A 102 6.35 6.89 -4.85
CA PHE A 102 6.00 8.27 -5.23
C PHE A 102 7.25 8.99 -5.78
N GLY A 103 7.01 10.07 -6.54
CA GLY A 103 8.07 10.90 -7.12
C GLY A 103 8.61 10.36 -8.45
N ILE A 104 9.82 10.78 -8.81
CA ILE A 104 10.45 10.55 -10.13
C ILE A 104 10.69 9.08 -10.49
N HIS A 105 10.62 8.17 -9.50
CA HIS A 105 10.79 6.73 -9.67
C HIS A 105 9.50 5.95 -9.37
N ARG A 106 8.34 6.62 -9.43
CA ARG A 106 7.05 5.94 -9.35
C ARG A 106 6.95 4.95 -10.52
N CYS A 107 6.46 3.75 -10.21
CA CYS A 107 6.14 2.74 -11.22
C CYS A 107 5.09 3.26 -12.23
#